data_AF-A0A2E9QJ71-F1
#
_entry.id   AF-A0A2E9QJ71-F1
#
_cell.length_a   1.000
_cell.length_b   1.000
_cell.length_c   1.000
_cell.angle_alpha   90.00
_cell.angle_beta   90.00
_cell.angle_gamma   90.00
#
_symmetry.space_group_name_H-M   'P 1'
#
loop_
_entity.id
_entity.type
_entity.pdbx_description
1 polymer ?
#
loop_
_entity_poly.entity_id
_entity_poly.type
_entity_poly.pdbx_seq_one_letter_code
_entity_poly.pdbx_strand_id
1 'polypeptide(L)'
;MATTIQIKRSTGVAAPAASDLVEGELAYAEDRTNSGAGAKLYISSIDSGGNEVIQELGGKYYTDLIDNATDANTASTIVKRDGSGNFSAGVVTFGSLSDGSITATAFVDEDNMASDSASLIPTQQSVKAYVDAQVGAGDLDAAGDSGTIDIDLDSETFTVAGGTGITTAASGTTITATLDNTAVTAGSYGSGAAIPVLTIDAQGRITAASTASTSSTLTIGADSGSDDTVTVGTDTLNFVGTANEIETTVSNNQIQVGLPNNVTIGGNATISGNLTVSGTTTTVDSTTLSVSDPLIILASGNGASDAVDIGLYGLYDTSGSQDLYGGLFRDANNSGKWKLFKDLQEAPTTTVNVSGTGYTVATLVAHLEDDAVAITGGSITGITDLLVADGGTGVSTFTSNGIVYGNGAGALQATAAGTDGYFLYSNSGTPDWTNVVDGGTYS
;
A
#
# COMPACT_ATOMS: atom_id res chain seq x y z
N MET A 1 -133.27 -38.39 -69.80
CA MET A 1 -134.18 -38.52 -68.66
C MET A 1 -133.71 -37.54 -67.60
N ALA A 2 -134.58 -36.67 -67.07
CA ALA A 2 -134.22 -35.87 -65.88
C ALA A 2 -134.11 -36.84 -64.70
N THR A 3 -132.89 -37.15 -64.25
CA THR A 3 -132.66 -38.07 -63.14
C THR A 3 -132.33 -37.26 -61.89
N THR A 4 -133.34 -37.02 -61.08
CA THR A 4 -133.17 -36.57 -59.69
C THR A 4 -132.30 -37.59 -58.96
N ILE A 5 -131.11 -37.21 -58.47
CA ILE A 5 -130.29 -38.07 -57.61
C ILE A 5 -130.92 -38.07 -56.22
N GLN A 6 -131.40 -39.23 -55.80
CA GLN A 6 -131.96 -39.42 -54.46
C GLN A 6 -130.86 -39.94 -53.53
N ILE A 7 -130.59 -39.18 -52.46
CA ILE A 7 -129.69 -39.63 -51.40
C ILE A 7 -130.57 -40.31 -50.34
N LYS A 8 -130.29 -41.57 -50.02
CA LYS A 8 -130.98 -42.24 -48.92
C LYS A 8 -130.47 -41.67 -47.61
N ARG A 9 -131.38 -41.34 -46.70
CA ARG A 9 -131.02 -40.69 -45.44
C ARG A 9 -131.42 -41.55 -44.28
N SER A 10 -130.51 -41.70 -43.32
CA SER A 10 -130.78 -42.33 -42.02
C SER A 10 -130.62 -41.29 -40.91
N THR A 11 -131.34 -41.48 -39.81
CA THR A 11 -131.33 -40.54 -38.68
C THR A 11 -130.22 -40.83 -37.65
N GLY A 12 -129.44 -41.90 -37.83
CA GLY A 12 -128.33 -42.29 -36.95
C GLY A 12 -126.94 -41.94 -37.51
N VAL A 13 -125.90 -42.44 -36.83
CA VAL A 13 -124.47 -42.32 -37.22
C VAL A 13 -123.92 -43.56 -37.91
N ALA A 14 -124.64 -44.69 -37.80
CA ALA A 14 -124.19 -45.94 -38.36
C ALA A 14 -124.17 -45.86 -39.90
N ALA A 15 -123.16 -46.46 -40.49
CA ALA A 15 -123.14 -46.67 -41.93
C ALA A 15 -124.40 -47.45 -42.37
N PRO A 16 -125.01 -47.13 -43.51
CA PRO A 16 -126.07 -47.95 -44.09
C PRO A 16 -125.58 -49.38 -44.34
N ALA A 17 -126.48 -50.36 -44.35
CA ALA A 17 -126.10 -51.72 -44.76
C ALA A 17 -126.00 -51.80 -46.29
N ALA A 18 -125.18 -52.72 -46.81
CA ALA A 18 -125.03 -52.92 -48.25
C ALA A 18 -126.35 -53.33 -48.94
N SER A 19 -127.31 -53.91 -48.21
CA SER A 19 -128.66 -54.19 -48.72
C SER A 19 -129.54 -52.94 -48.84
N ASP A 20 -129.19 -51.86 -48.14
CA ASP A 20 -130.00 -50.65 -48.07
C ASP A 20 -129.74 -49.71 -49.26
N LEU A 21 -128.64 -49.94 -49.99
CA LEU A 21 -128.22 -49.18 -51.17
C LEU A 21 -127.99 -50.13 -52.34
N VAL A 22 -128.07 -49.59 -53.55
CA VAL A 22 -127.62 -50.25 -54.77
C VAL A 22 -126.39 -49.50 -55.29
N GLU A 23 -125.56 -50.14 -56.10
CA GLU A 23 -124.27 -49.59 -56.52
C GLU A 23 -124.43 -48.19 -57.15
N GLY A 24 -123.62 -47.25 -56.67
CA GLY A 24 -123.65 -45.84 -57.07
C GLY A 24 -124.64 -44.99 -56.29
N GLU A 25 -125.47 -45.57 -55.42
CA GLU A 25 -126.36 -44.81 -54.55
C GLU A 25 -125.59 -44.16 -53.39
N LEU A 26 -125.92 -42.89 -53.16
CA LEU A 26 -125.42 -42.12 -52.04
C LEU A 26 -126.33 -42.29 -50.84
N ALA A 27 -125.71 -42.38 -49.67
CA ALA A 27 -126.42 -42.30 -48.41
C ALA A 27 -125.77 -41.30 -47.47
N TYR A 28 -126.60 -40.61 -46.73
CA TYR A 28 -126.16 -39.67 -45.73
C TYR A 28 -126.70 -40.10 -44.37
N ALA A 29 -125.79 -40.47 -43.47
CA ALA A 29 -126.12 -40.64 -42.07
C ALA A 29 -126.17 -39.25 -41.46
N GLU A 30 -127.37 -38.74 -41.21
CA GLU A 30 -127.57 -37.36 -40.79
C GLU A 30 -127.08 -37.09 -39.37
N ASP A 31 -126.96 -38.13 -38.55
CA ASP A 31 -126.73 -38.02 -37.10
C ASP A 31 -127.60 -36.91 -36.46
N ARG A 32 -128.92 -37.06 -36.57
CA ARG A 32 -129.84 -36.07 -36.00
C ARG A 32 -129.82 -36.07 -34.47
N THR A 33 -129.28 -37.14 -33.87
CA THR A 33 -129.15 -37.34 -32.43
C THR A 33 -128.00 -36.58 -31.79
N ASN A 34 -126.93 -36.28 -32.55
CA ASN A 34 -125.74 -35.64 -32.02
C ASN A 34 -125.31 -34.44 -32.88
N SER A 35 -126.30 -33.57 -33.17
CA SER A 35 -126.12 -32.27 -33.87
C SER A 35 -125.43 -32.36 -35.24
N GLY A 36 -125.45 -33.54 -35.87
CA GLY A 36 -124.74 -33.83 -37.10
C GLY A 36 -123.23 -34.08 -36.94
N ALA A 37 -122.67 -34.14 -35.72
CA ALA A 37 -121.21 -34.25 -35.51
C ALA A 37 -120.62 -35.57 -35.99
N GLY A 38 -121.37 -36.67 -35.90
CA GLY A 38 -121.03 -37.96 -36.51
C GLY A 38 -121.60 -38.12 -37.91
N ALA A 39 -122.15 -37.06 -38.52
CA ALA A 39 -122.79 -37.16 -39.82
C ALA A 39 -121.75 -37.42 -40.90
N LYS A 40 -121.99 -38.48 -41.66
CA LYS A 40 -121.09 -38.98 -42.68
C LYS A 40 -121.85 -39.19 -43.99
N LEU A 41 -121.22 -38.76 -45.07
CA LEU A 41 -121.65 -39.08 -46.42
C LEU A 41 -120.97 -40.37 -46.85
N TYR A 42 -121.79 -41.30 -47.28
CA TYR A 42 -121.39 -42.59 -47.79
C TYR A 42 -121.84 -42.74 -49.23
N ILE A 43 -121.14 -43.59 -49.96
CA ILE A 43 -121.55 -44.08 -51.27
C ILE A 43 -121.44 -45.60 -51.27
N SER A 44 -122.44 -46.27 -51.86
CA SER A 44 -122.28 -47.68 -52.20
C SER A 44 -121.49 -47.76 -53.49
N SER A 45 -120.35 -48.44 -53.47
CA SER A 45 -119.56 -48.67 -54.67
C SER A 45 -118.90 -50.03 -54.61
N ILE A 46 -118.47 -50.50 -55.78
CA ILE A 46 -117.69 -51.72 -55.86
C ILE A 46 -116.29 -51.43 -55.33
N ASP A 47 -115.87 -52.19 -54.32
CA ASP A 47 -114.49 -52.16 -53.86
C ASP A 47 -113.53 -52.73 -54.91
N SER A 48 -112.24 -52.61 -54.64
CA SER A 48 -111.20 -53.19 -55.50
C SER A 48 -111.26 -54.72 -55.63
N GLY A 49 -112.10 -55.40 -54.83
CA GLY A 49 -112.36 -56.83 -54.88
C GLY A 49 -113.62 -57.23 -55.66
N GLY A 50 -114.37 -56.28 -56.22
CA GLY A 50 -115.57 -56.57 -56.99
C GLY A 50 -116.85 -56.68 -56.13
N ASN A 51 -116.78 -56.42 -54.83
CA ASN A 51 -117.93 -56.49 -53.93
C ASN A 51 -118.52 -55.11 -53.69
N GLU A 52 -119.85 -55.05 -53.58
CA GLU A 52 -120.51 -53.80 -53.23
C GLU A 52 -120.32 -53.52 -51.73
N VAL A 53 -119.66 -52.40 -51.41
CA VAL A 53 -119.38 -51.96 -50.04
C VAL A 53 -119.74 -50.49 -49.83
N ILE A 54 -119.97 -50.14 -48.58
CA ILE A 54 -120.26 -48.76 -48.18
C ILE A 54 -118.96 -48.04 -47.83
N GLN A 55 -118.62 -47.01 -48.60
CA GLN A 55 -117.41 -46.21 -48.38
C GLN A 55 -117.74 -44.88 -47.72
N GLU A 56 -116.92 -44.48 -46.74
CA GLU A 56 -116.95 -43.15 -46.14
C GLU A 56 -116.28 -42.14 -47.08
N LEU A 57 -117.04 -41.17 -47.58
CA LEU A 57 -116.53 -40.17 -48.53
C LEU A 57 -116.27 -38.81 -47.89
N GLY A 58 -117.00 -38.50 -46.81
CA GLY A 58 -116.87 -37.23 -46.11
C GLY A 58 -118.02 -37.01 -45.14
N GLY A 59 -118.44 -35.76 -45.00
CA GLY A 59 -119.46 -35.34 -44.04
C GLY A 59 -118.86 -34.50 -42.91
N LYS A 60 -119.75 -33.98 -42.06
CA LYS A 60 -119.43 -32.95 -41.07
C LYS A 60 -118.26 -33.36 -40.15
N TYR A 61 -118.18 -34.62 -39.76
CA TYR A 61 -117.15 -35.16 -38.86
C TYR A 61 -115.71 -34.82 -39.31
N TYR A 62 -115.37 -35.08 -40.56
CA TYR A 62 -114.02 -34.84 -41.09
C TYR A 62 -113.74 -33.34 -41.33
N THR A 63 -114.74 -32.59 -41.78
CA THR A 63 -114.63 -31.12 -41.90
C THR A 63 -114.45 -30.44 -40.54
N ASP A 64 -115.08 -30.94 -39.47
CA ASP A 64 -114.88 -30.40 -38.13
C ASP A 64 -113.47 -30.67 -37.59
N LEU A 65 -112.86 -31.81 -37.90
CA LEU A 65 -111.47 -32.10 -37.51
C LEU A 65 -110.47 -31.17 -38.22
N ILE A 66 -110.76 -30.79 -39.47
CA ILE A 66 -109.96 -29.85 -40.25
C ILE A 66 -110.19 -28.41 -39.77
N ASP A 67 -111.44 -28.00 -39.54
CA ASP A 67 -111.79 -26.65 -39.04
C ASP A 67 -111.29 -26.43 -37.60
N ASN A 68 -111.22 -27.49 -36.78
CA ASN A 68 -110.65 -27.44 -35.43
C ASN A 68 -109.11 -27.58 -35.41
N ALA A 69 -108.43 -27.61 -36.57
CA ALA A 69 -106.98 -27.52 -36.57
C ALA A 69 -106.53 -26.26 -35.81
N THR A 70 -105.49 -26.37 -34.99
CA THR A 70 -105.04 -25.27 -34.10
C THR A 70 -103.52 -25.15 -34.06
N ASP A 71 -103.05 -23.90 -33.89
CA ASP A 71 -101.66 -23.50 -33.73
C ASP A 71 -101.19 -23.61 -32.27
N ALA A 72 -102.16 -23.75 -31.35
CA ALA A 72 -101.92 -24.09 -29.96
C ALA A 72 -101.61 -25.58 -29.81
N ASN A 73 -100.72 -25.93 -28.86
CA ASN A 73 -100.36 -27.30 -28.53
C ASN A 73 -101.53 -28.07 -27.88
N THR A 74 -102.47 -28.54 -28.70
CA THR A 74 -103.68 -29.28 -28.28
C THR A 74 -103.53 -30.75 -28.65
N ALA A 75 -103.88 -31.65 -27.73
CA ALA A 75 -103.74 -33.09 -27.95
C ALA A 75 -104.68 -33.59 -29.06
N SER A 76 -104.18 -34.48 -29.92
CA SER A 76 -104.95 -35.17 -30.96
C SER A 76 -105.64 -34.26 -31.99
N THR A 77 -105.17 -33.02 -32.17
CA THR A 77 -105.66 -32.10 -33.20
C THR A 77 -104.66 -31.98 -34.35
N ILE A 78 -105.15 -31.72 -35.56
CA ILE A 78 -104.30 -31.34 -36.69
C ILE A 78 -103.64 -29.98 -36.35
N VAL A 79 -102.33 -29.87 -36.57
CA VAL A 79 -101.58 -28.63 -36.30
C VAL A 79 -101.72 -27.67 -37.48
N LYS A 80 -102.13 -26.43 -37.22
CA LYS A 80 -102.05 -25.32 -38.20
C LYS A 80 -100.95 -24.33 -37.81
N ARG A 81 -100.56 -23.47 -38.75
CA ARG A 81 -99.69 -22.33 -38.44
C ARG A 81 -100.52 -21.17 -37.86
N ASP A 82 -99.91 -20.39 -36.98
CA ASP A 82 -100.46 -19.14 -36.47
C ASP A 82 -100.40 -18.03 -37.54
N GLY A 83 -100.91 -16.83 -37.19
CA GLY A 83 -100.92 -15.67 -38.08
C GLY A 83 -99.54 -15.11 -38.46
N SER A 84 -98.47 -15.54 -37.77
CA SER A 84 -97.07 -15.21 -38.06
C SER A 84 -96.32 -16.37 -38.73
N GLY A 85 -96.99 -17.50 -38.96
CA GLY A 85 -96.40 -18.69 -39.53
C GLY A 85 -95.70 -19.60 -38.51
N ASN A 86 -95.85 -19.41 -37.22
CA ASN A 86 -95.28 -20.33 -36.23
C ASN A 86 -96.26 -21.45 -35.90
N PHE A 87 -95.79 -22.49 -35.23
CA PHE A 87 -96.63 -23.47 -34.55
C PHE A 87 -96.09 -23.65 -33.14
N SER A 88 -96.98 -23.91 -32.17
CA SER A 88 -96.58 -24.19 -30.80
C SER A 88 -96.59 -25.69 -30.53
N ALA A 89 -95.47 -26.23 -30.07
CA ALA A 89 -95.33 -27.60 -29.61
C ALA A 89 -94.55 -27.61 -28.29
N GLY A 90 -94.76 -28.64 -27.46
CA GLY A 90 -93.93 -28.87 -26.28
C GLY A 90 -92.55 -29.40 -26.68
N VAL A 91 -92.38 -30.72 -26.62
CA VAL A 91 -91.16 -31.37 -27.12
C VAL A 91 -91.33 -31.65 -28.61
N VAL A 92 -90.40 -31.13 -29.41
CA VAL A 92 -90.31 -31.44 -30.84
C VAL A 92 -89.22 -32.51 -31.03
N THR A 93 -89.60 -33.68 -31.54
CA THR A 93 -88.62 -34.65 -32.03
C THR A 93 -88.32 -34.29 -33.49
N PHE A 94 -87.08 -33.91 -33.76
CA PHE A 94 -86.63 -33.52 -35.10
C PHE A 94 -85.50 -34.44 -35.56
N GLY A 95 -85.39 -34.64 -36.88
CA GLY A 95 -84.21 -35.27 -37.48
C GLY A 95 -83.08 -34.26 -37.68
N SER A 96 -83.40 -33.11 -38.30
CA SER A 96 -82.49 -31.98 -38.42
C SER A 96 -83.27 -30.66 -38.43
N LEU A 97 -82.60 -29.59 -37.98
CA LEU A 97 -83.07 -28.21 -38.06
C LEU A 97 -82.15 -27.46 -39.02
N SER A 98 -82.71 -26.81 -40.05
CA SER A 98 -81.92 -26.01 -41.00
C SER A 98 -82.57 -24.67 -41.30
N ASP A 99 -81.74 -23.64 -41.36
CA ASP A 99 -82.11 -22.28 -41.78
C ASP A 99 -81.75 -21.99 -43.26
N GLY A 100 -81.23 -22.99 -43.98
CA GLY A 100 -80.75 -22.88 -45.36
C GLY A 100 -79.24 -22.71 -45.50
N SER A 101 -78.50 -22.40 -44.43
CA SER A 101 -77.02 -22.32 -44.44
C SER A 101 -76.39 -23.37 -43.53
N ILE A 102 -76.96 -23.61 -42.35
CA ILE A 102 -76.45 -24.58 -41.38
C ILE A 102 -77.55 -25.63 -41.15
N THR A 103 -77.14 -26.88 -40.94
CA THR A 103 -78.06 -27.97 -40.59
C THR A 103 -77.63 -28.53 -39.24
N ALA A 104 -78.35 -28.21 -38.19
CA ALA A 104 -78.15 -28.80 -36.86
C ALA A 104 -78.81 -30.18 -36.83
N THR A 105 -78.00 -31.23 -36.68
CA THR A 105 -78.47 -32.62 -36.71
C THR A 105 -78.58 -33.24 -35.32
N ALA A 106 -77.88 -32.71 -34.33
CA ALA A 106 -77.97 -33.16 -32.94
C ALA A 106 -77.46 -32.11 -31.96
N PHE A 107 -77.91 -32.23 -30.70
CA PHE A 107 -77.18 -31.70 -29.55
C PHE A 107 -76.16 -32.74 -29.11
N VAL A 108 -74.93 -32.32 -28.87
CA VAL A 108 -73.83 -33.22 -28.52
C VAL A 108 -73.12 -32.76 -27.26
N ASP A 109 -72.72 -33.73 -26.46
CA ASP A 109 -71.88 -33.50 -25.30
C ASP A 109 -70.42 -33.89 -25.60
N GLU A 110 -69.56 -32.89 -25.78
CA GLU A 110 -68.18 -33.05 -26.23
C GLU A 110 -67.22 -32.19 -25.40
N ASP A 111 -66.91 -32.64 -24.18
CA ASP A 111 -66.11 -31.89 -23.20
C ASP A 111 -64.74 -31.41 -23.69
N ASN A 112 -64.16 -32.06 -24.68
CA ASN A 112 -62.83 -31.73 -25.23
C ASN A 112 -62.87 -31.15 -26.65
N MET A 113 -64.07 -30.97 -27.22
CA MET A 113 -64.28 -30.48 -28.60
C MET A 113 -63.48 -31.24 -29.68
N ALA A 114 -63.08 -32.49 -29.45
CA ALA A 114 -62.22 -33.24 -30.37
C ALA A 114 -62.94 -33.75 -31.64
N SER A 115 -64.27 -33.70 -31.69
CA SER A 115 -65.11 -34.08 -32.83
C SER A 115 -65.98 -32.92 -33.31
N ASP A 116 -65.43 -31.70 -33.23
CA ASP A 116 -66.11 -30.47 -33.60
C ASP A 116 -66.71 -30.55 -35.02
N SER A 117 -67.94 -30.05 -35.13
CA SER A 117 -68.70 -30.12 -36.37
C SER A 117 -69.54 -28.88 -36.56
N ALA A 118 -69.55 -28.35 -37.79
CA ALA A 118 -70.43 -27.26 -38.18
C ALA A 118 -71.93 -27.63 -38.17
N SER A 119 -72.27 -28.92 -38.00
CA SER A 119 -73.65 -29.44 -37.99
C SER A 119 -74.13 -29.89 -36.61
N LEU A 120 -73.31 -29.75 -35.57
CA LEU A 120 -73.67 -30.16 -34.20
C LEU A 120 -73.74 -28.94 -33.30
N ILE A 121 -74.63 -28.98 -32.29
CA ILE A 121 -74.74 -27.93 -31.28
C ILE A 121 -74.16 -28.47 -29.96
N PRO A 122 -73.09 -27.87 -29.40
CA PRO A 122 -72.53 -28.33 -28.14
C PRO A 122 -73.48 -28.03 -26.97
N THR A 123 -73.45 -28.86 -25.93
CA THR A 123 -74.16 -28.55 -24.69
C THR A 123 -73.41 -27.51 -23.85
N GLN A 124 -74.12 -26.90 -22.88
CA GLN A 124 -73.51 -26.02 -21.88
C GLN A 124 -72.39 -26.71 -21.06
N GLN A 125 -72.46 -28.03 -20.86
CA GLN A 125 -71.43 -28.77 -20.12
C GLN A 125 -70.15 -28.88 -20.96
N SER A 126 -70.29 -29.22 -22.24
CA SER A 126 -69.17 -29.34 -23.18
C SER A 126 -68.37 -28.05 -23.31
N VAL A 127 -69.08 -26.92 -23.45
CA VAL A 127 -68.45 -25.61 -23.54
C VAL A 127 -67.68 -25.28 -22.25
N LYS A 128 -68.27 -25.54 -21.08
CA LYS A 128 -67.61 -25.28 -19.80
C LYS A 128 -66.38 -26.17 -19.61
N ALA A 129 -66.49 -27.46 -19.89
CA ALA A 129 -65.39 -28.40 -19.75
C ALA A 129 -64.22 -28.05 -20.66
N TYR A 130 -64.47 -27.68 -21.91
CA TYR A 130 -63.43 -27.24 -22.83
C TYR A 130 -62.74 -25.98 -22.32
N VAL A 131 -63.50 -24.96 -21.93
CA VAL A 131 -62.93 -23.70 -21.43
C VAL A 131 -62.11 -23.92 -20.16
N ASP A 132 -62.63 -24.66 -19.19
CA ASP A 132 -61.88 -24.97 -17.95
C ASP A 132 -60.59 -25.74 -18.26
N ALA A 133 -60.65 -26.70 -19.18
CA ALA A 133 -59.48 -27.47 -19.61
C ALA A 133 -58.46 -26.62 -20.39
N GLN A 134 -58.86 -25.55 -21.07
CA GLN A 134 -57.93 -24.64 -21.74
C GLN A 134 -57.32 -23.59 -20.80
N VAL A 135 -58.07 -23.14 -19.79
CA VAL A 135 -57.65 -22.08 -18.87
C VAL A 135 -56.66 -22.61 -17.82
N GLY A 136 -56.85 -23.83 -17.32
CA GLY A 136 -55.94 -24.46 -16.33
C GLY A 136 -54.79 -25.27 -16.91
N ALA A 137 -54.51 -25.18 -18.23
CA ALA A 137 -53.49 -25.99 -18.89
C ALA A 137 -52.19 -25.24 -19.22
N GLY A 138 -52.16 -23.92 -19.02
CA GLY A 138 -50.97 -23.11 -19.26
C GLY A 138 -50.27 -22.81 -17.94
N ASP A 139 -49.08 -23.35 -17.76
CA ASP A 139 -48.16 -22.98 -16.69
C ASP A 139 -47.03 -22.07 -17.20
N LEU A 140 -46.34 -21.42 -16.26
CA LEU A 140 -45.01 -20.87 -16.49
C LEU A 140 -43.98 -21.80 -15.85
N ASP A 141 -43.33 -22.62 -16.68
CA ASP A 141 -42.17 -23.39 -16.27
C ASP A 141 -40.96 -22.47 -16.03
N ALA A 142 -40.33 -22.61 -14.86
CA ALA A 142 -39.07 -21.94 -14.53
C ALA A 142 -38.07 -22.90 -13.87
N ALA A 143 -36.79 -22.69 -14.13
CA ALA A 143 -35.70 -23.43 -13.52
C ALA A 143 -34.68 -22.47 -12.91
N GLY A 144 -34.17 -22.81 -11.73
CA GLY A 144 -33.04 -22.12 -11.11
C GLY A 144 -31.74 -22.89 -11.30
N ASP A 145 -30.67 -22.41 -10.66
CA ASP A 145 -29.40 -23.15 -10.56
C ASP A 145 -29.57 -24.53 -9.88
N SER A 146 -30.65 -24.67 -9.10
CA SER A 146 -31.15 -25.96 -8.62
C SER A 146 -32.68 -25.96 -8.62
N GLY A 147 -33.27 -27.06 -9.08
CA GLY A 147 -34.73 -27.27 -9.06
C GLY A 147 -35.48 -26.62 -10.22
N THR A 148 -36.69 -27.12 -10.44
CA THR A 148 -37.68 -26.60 -11.38
C THR A 148 -38.96 -26.30 -10.62
N ILE A 149 -39.69 -25.29 -11.06
CA ILE A 149 -41.02 -24.95 -10.58
C ILE A 149 -41.93 -24.76 -11.79
N ASP A 150 -43.15 -25.25 -11.68
CA ASP A 150 -44.30 -24.96 -12.52
C ASP A 150 -45.18 -23.94 -11.77
N ILE A 151 -45.76 -22.99 -12.50
CA ILE A 151 -46.60 -21.95 -11.91
C ILE A 151 -47.91 -21.92 -12.68
N ASP A 152 -49.00 -22.27 -12.02
CA ASP A 152 -50.34 -22.18 -12.61
C ASP A 152 -50.74 -20.72 -12.81
N LEU A 153 -50.97 -20.32 -14.06
CA LEU A 153 -51.24 -18.93 -14.44
C LEU A 153 -52.60 -18.41 -13.93
N ASP A 154 -53.53 -19.30 -13.53
CA ASP A 154 -54.86 -18.91 -13.05
C ASP A 154 -55.02 -18.96 -11.52
N SER A 155 -54.14 -19.69 -10.82
CA SER A 155 -54.29 -19.96 -9.39
C SER A 155 -53.06 -19.64 -8.53
N GLU A 156 -51.89 -19.46 -9.14
CA GLU A 156 -50.62 -19.22 -8.43
C GLU A 156 -50.00 -17.85 -8.75
N THR A 157 -48.96 -17.50 -8.00
CA THR A 157 -48.22 -16.23 -8.20
C THR A 157 -46.74 -16.52 -8.41
N PHE A 158 -46.20 -16.06 -9.55
CA PHE A 158 -44.76 -16.07 -9.77
C PHE A 158 -44.06 -15.06 -8.86
N THR A 159 -43.31 -15.55 -7.87
CA THR A 159 -42.55 -14.71 -6.93
C THR A 159 -41.06 -14.80 -7.22
N VAL A 160 -40.43 -13.65 -7.50
CA VAL A 160 -38.96 -13.54 -7.54
C VAL A 160 -38.49 -12.93 -6.22
N ALA A 161 -37.90 -13.75 -5.36
CA ALA A 161 -37.44 -13.31 -4.04
C ALA A 161 -36.11 -12.55 -4.11
N GLY A 162 -36.01 -11.44 -3.38
CA GLY A 162 -34.75 -10.74 -3.13
C GLY A 162 -33.93 -11.52 -2.11
N GLY A 163 -32.83 -12.13 -2.55
CA GLY A 163 -31.89 -12.84 -1.67
C GLY A 163 -31.08 -11.90 -0.78
N THR A 164 -29.94 -12.36 -0.26
CA THR A 164 -29.03 -11.48 0.46
C THR A 164 -28.39 -10.48 -0.49
N GLY A 165 -28.65 -9.19 -0.30
CA GLY A 165 -28.03 -8.11 -1.08
C GLY A 165 -28.75 -7.74 -2.37
N ILE A 166 -29.93 -8.32 -2.61
CA ILE A 166 -30.82 -7.95 -3.71
C ILE A 166 -32.22 -7.72 -3.15
N THR A 167 -32.80 -6.56 -3.41
CA THR A 167 -34.23 -6.31 -3.21
C THR A 167 -34.95 -6.47 -4.54
N THR A 168 -36.07 -7.20 -4.54
CA THR A 168 -36.98 -7.29 -5.69
C THR A 168 -38.27 -6.51 -5.41
N ALA A 169 -38.78 -5.81 -6.43
CA ALA A 169 -40.04 -5.09 -6.36
C ALA A 169 -40.85 -5.27 -7.64
N ALA A 170 -42.14 -5.57 -7.51
CA ALA A 170 -43.06 -5.73 -8.63
C ALA A 170 -43.97 -4.50 -8.77
N SER A 171 -44.16 -4.01 -9.99
CA SER A 171 -45.14 -2.97 -10.33
C SER A 171 -45.63 -3.17 -11.76
N GLY A 172 -46.95 -3.31 -11.93
CA GLY A 172 -47.55 -3.66 -13.22
C GLY A 172 -47.00 -4.99 -13.74
N THR A 173 -46.37 -4.96 -14.91
CA THR A 173 -45.76 -6.13 -15.58
C THR A 173 -44.24 -6.19 -15.43
N THR A 174 -43.65 -5.38 -14.55
CA THR A 174 -42.19 -5.30 -14.36
C THR A 174 -41.80 -5.77 -12.96
N ILE A 175 -40.85 -6.70 -12.90
CA ILE A 175 -40.11 -7.03 -11.67
C ILE A 175 -38.73 -6.35 -11.79
N THR A 176 -38.42 -5.48 -10.84
CA THR A 176 -37.09 -4.85 -10.73
C THR A 176 -36.29 -5.55 -9.65
N ALA A 177 -35.05 -5.94 -9.95
CA ALA A 177 -34.07 -6.39 -8.97
C ALA A 177 -32.98 -5.33 -8.80
N THR A 178 -32.76 -4.87 -7.57
CA THR A 178 -31.76 -3.85 -7.24
C THR A 178 -30.77 -4.38 -6.21
N LEU A 179 -29.50 -4.01 -6.36
CA LEU A 179 -28.51 -4.24 -5.32
C LEU A 179 -28.88 -3.45 -4.07
N ASP A 180 -28.84 -4.11 -2.92
CA ASP A 180 -28.98 -3.43 -1.64
C ASP A 180 -27.72 -2.63 -1.35
N ASN A 181 -27.90 -1.41 -0.85
CA ASN A 181 -26.78 -0.68 -0.26
C ASN A 181 -26.22 -1.47 0.92
N THR A 182 -24.90 -1.51 1.02
CA THR A 182 -24.25 -2.00 2.24
C THR A 182 -24.28 -0.90 3.31
N ALA A 183 -23.80 -1.20 4.51
CA ALA A 183 -23.64 -0.17 5.55
C ALA A 183 -22.52 0.85 5.24
N VAL A 184 -21.78 0.67 4.14
CA VAL A 184 -20.70 1.56 3.71
C VAL A 184 -21.27 2.79 3.02
N THR A 185 -20.90 3.96 3.50
CA THR A 185 -21.22 5.23 2.83
C THR A 185 -20.38 5.37 1.57
N ALA A 186 -20.99 5.81 0.46
CA ALA A 186 -20.26 6.03 -0.79
C ALA A 186 -19.16 7.11 -0.60
N GLY A 187 -17.92 6.77 -0.96
CA GLY A 187 -16.78 7.67 -0.84
C GLY A 187 -15.46 6.98 -1.19
N SER A 188 -14.37 7.74 -1.16
CA SER A 188 -13.02 7.20 -1.31
C SER A 188 -12.44 6.82 0.05
N TYR A 189 -12.00 5.58 0.20
CA TYR A 189 -11.33 5.10 1.41
C TYR A 189 -9.85 4.91 1.09
N GLY A 190 -9.01 5.78 1.67
CA GLY A 190 -7.56 5.78 1.47
C GLY A 190 -7.01 7.09 0.90
N SER A 191 -5.71 7.30 1.08
CA SER A 191 -4.93 8.43 0.55
C SER A 191 -3.43 8.05 0.52
N GLY A 192 -2.56 9.00 0.18
CA GLY A 192 -1.10 8.78 0.34
C GLY A 192 -0.65 8.56 1.79
N ALA A 193 -1.46 8.95 2.78
CA ALA A 193 -1.15 8.86 4.21
C ALA A 193 -2.06 7.87 4.98
N ALA A 194 -3.01 7.23 4.30
CA ALA A 194 -3.93 6.30 4.94
C ALA A 194 -4.32 5.15 4.00
N ILE A 195 -4.29 3.91 4.48
CA ILE A 195 -4.70 2.72 3.74
C ILE A 195 -6.15 2.35 4.06
N PRO A 196 -6.96 1.92 3.07
CA PRO A 196 -8.29 1.40 3.34
C PRO A 196 -8.25 0.10 4.14
N VAL A 197 -9.16 -0.01 5.11
CA VAL A 197 -9.44 -1.22 5.88
C VAL A 197 -10.88 -1.63 5.60
N LEU A 198 -11.06 -2.78 4.96
CA LEU A 198 -12.34 -3.26 4.45
C LEU A 198 -12.78 -4.53 5.19
N THR A 199 -14.07 -4.62 5.51
CA THR A 199 -14.71 -5.86 5.96
C THR A 199 -15.57 -6.39 4.83
N ILE A 200 -15.40 -7.66 4.47
CA ILE A 200 -16.12 -8.31 3.38
C ILE A 200 -16.99 -9.42 3.97
N ASP A 201 -18.27 -9.48 3.58
CA ASP A 201 -19.17 -10.56 3.99
C ASP A 201 -18.96 -11.86 3.19
N ALA A 202 -19.66 -12.93 3.58
CA ALA A 202 -19.57 -14.22 2.89
C ALA A 202 -20.08 -14.16 1.43
N GLN A 203 -20.83 -13.11 1.06
CA GLN A 203 -21.32 -12.86 -0.29
C GLN A 203 -20.35 -11.99 -1.11
N GLY A 204 -19.21 -11.57 -0.55
CA GLY A 204 -18.19 -10.78 -1.24
C GLY A 204 -18.45 -9.27 -1.26
N ARG A 205 -19.45 -8.78 -0.52
CA ARG A 205 -19.77 -7.34 -0.45
C ARG A 205 -18.98 -6.67 0.66
N ILE A 206 -18.63 -5.40 0.46
CA ILE A 206 -17.97 -4.59 1.50
C ILE A 206 -19.04 -4.14 2.51
N THR A 207 -18.97 -4.64 3.74
CA THR A 207 -19.92 -4.32 4.82
C THR A 207 -19.45 -3.26 5.79
N ALA A 208 -18.13 -2.99 5.82
CA ALA A 208 -17.56 -1.83 6.49
C ALA A 208 -16.31 -1.35 5.74
N ALA A 209 -16.11 -0.04 5.69
CA ALA A 209 -14.91 0.57 5.16
C ALA A 209 -14.44 1.68 6.10
N SER A 210 -13.14 1.70 6.38
CA SER A 210 -12.46 2.70 7.21
C SER A 210 -11.04 2.92 6.67
N THR A 211 -10.25 3.76 7.33
CA THR A 211 -8.84 3.97 7.00
C THR A 211 -7.94 3.78 8.21
N ALA A 212 -6.73 3.29 7.97
CA ALA A 212 -5.65 3.24 8.96
C ALA A 212 -4.46 4.10 8.47
N SER A 213 -3.75 4.76 9.38
CA SER A 213 -2.57 5.56 9.02
C SER A 213 -1.47 4.66 8.44
N THR A 214 -0.74 5.16 7.43
CA THR A 214 0.43 4.46 6.86
C THR A 214 1.69 4.64 7.69
N SER A 215 1.68 5.52 8.69
CA SER A 215 2.88 5.90 9.41
C SER A 215 3.32 4.83 10.42
N SER A 216 4.55 4.33 10.23
CA SER A 216 5.31 3.59 11.23
C SER A 216 6.31 4.52 11.91
N THR A 217 6.66 4.20 13.15
CA THR A 217 7.79 4.83 13.84
C THR A 217 9.05 4.00 13.63
N LEU A 218 10.17 4.65 13.34
CA LEU A 218 11.51 4.07 13.40
C LEU A 218 12.18 4.57 14.68
N THR A 219 12.42 3.67 15.63
CA THR A 219 13.20 4.00 16.83
C THR A 219 14.68 4.10 16.50
N ILE A 220 15.32 5.18 16.93
CA ILE A 220 16.76 5.47 16.77
C ILE A 220 17.40 5.48 18.16
N GLY A 221 18.32 4.55 18.42
CA GLY A 221 19.13 4.54 19.63
C GLY A 221 20.50 5.19 19.42
N ALA A 222 21.18 5.53 20.50
CA ALA A 222 22.54 6.07 20.50
C ALA A 222 23.36 5.52 21.69
N ASP A 223 24.70 5.58 21.59
CA ASP A 223 25.61 5.14 22.66
C ASP A 223 25.47 5.97 23.95
N SER A 224 24.89 7.17 23.85
CA SER A 224 24.50 8.01 24.98
C SER A 224 23.23 8.80 24.66
N GLY A 225 22.48 9.24 25.69
CA GLY A 225 21.18 9.87 25.53
C GLY A 225 20.02 8.88 25.72
N SER A 226 18.83 9.25 25.26
CA SER A 226 17.64 8.39 25.22
C SER A 226 17.28 8.09 23.78
N ASP A 227 16.69 6.92 23.53
CA ASP A 227 16.15 6.57 22.22
C ASP A 227 15.13 7.62 21.76
N ASP A 228 15.13 7.92 20.46
CA ASP A 228 14.17 8.81 19.81
C ASP A 228 13.39 8.05 18.73
N THR A 229 12.33 8.64 18.19
CA THR A 229 11.52 8.02 17.14
C THR A 229 11.37 8.95 15.94
N VAL A 230 11.58 8.40 14.74
CA VAL A 230 11.27 9.06 13.47
C VAL A 230 9.95 8.52 12.96
N THR A 231 8.92 9.36 13.00
CA THR A 231 7.61 9.07 12.43
C THR A 231 7.67 9.22 10.91
N VAL A 232 7.52 8.12 10.19
CA VAL A 232 7.61 8.11 8.72
C VAL A 232 6.50 8.99 8.14
N GLY A 233 6.89 9.97 7.33
CA GLY A 233 5.99 10.88 6.62
C GLY A 233 5.79 12.24 7.29
N THR A 234 6.22 12.42 8.55
CA THR A 234 6.15 13.73 9.24
C THR A 234 7.50 14.22 9.72
N ASP A 235 8.35 13.31 10.20
CA ASP A 235 9.62 13.68 10.81
C ASP A 235 10.74 13.70 9.77
N THR A 236 11.79 14.48 10.06
CA THR A 236 13.04 14.48 9.30
C THR A 236 14.15 13.98 10.20
N LEU A 237 14.83 12.89 9.80
CA LEU A 237 16.00 12.38 10.51
C LEU A 237 17.23 13.21 10.13
N ASN A 238 17.68 14.09 11.03
CA ASN A 238 18.88 14.88 10.82
C ASN A 238 20.10 14.15 11.39
N PHE A 239 21.15 14.02 10.58
CA PHE A 239 22.48 13.66 11.06
C PHE A 239 23.21 14.97 11.34
N VAL A 240 23.56 15.22 12.61
CA VAL A 240 24.19 16.46 13.04
C VAL A 240 25.55 16.19 13.65
N GLY A 241 26.51 17.06 13.33
CA GLY A 241 27.85 17.01 13.86
C GLY A 241 28.08 17.92 15.07
N THR A 242 29.03 17.48 15.89
CA THR A 242 30.07 18.31 16.48
C THR A 242 30.41 19.57 15.68
N ALA A 243 30.30 20.80 16.20
CA ALA A 243 30.79 21.98 15.49
C ALA A 243 32.29 21.81 15.19
N ASN A 244 32.67 21.89 13.91
CA ASN A 244 34.03 21.64 13.41
C ASN A 244 34.58 20.20 13.63
N GLU A 245 33.73 19.20 13.87
CA GLU A 245 34.17 17.80 13.96
C GLU A 245 33.77 17.01 12.71
N ILE A 246 32.50 17.07 12.31
CA ILE A 246 32.01 16.45 11.07
C ILE A 246 31.12 17.39 10.27
N GLU A 247 31.08 17.16 8.96
CA GLU A 247 30.10 17.75 8.05
C GLU A 247 29.22 16.64 7.47
N THR A 248 27.92 16.92 7.36
CA THR A 248 26.92 16.00 6.82
C THR A 248 26.22 16.63 5.65
N THR A 249 26.16 15.94 4.51
CA THR A 249 25.42 16.39 3.32
C THR A 249 24.44 15.32 2.87
N VAL A 250 23.25 15.74 2.44
CA VAL A 250 22.22 14.85 1.92
C VAL A 250 21.95 15.22 0.47
N SER A 251 22.14 14.26 -0.44
CA SER A 251 21.78 14.43 -1.84
C SER A 251 21.49 13.07 -2.47
N ASN A 252 20.51 12.99 -3.39
CA ASN A 252 20.21 11.80 -4.20
C ASN A 252 20.23 10.46 -3.43
N ASN A 253 19.42 10.34 -2.37
CA ASN A 253 19.32 9.12 -1.56
C ASN A 253 20.64 8.69 -0.87
N GLN A 254 21.59 9.60 -0.74
CA GLN A 254 22.83 9.38 -0.01
C GLN A 254 22.96 10.42 1.11
N ILE A 255 23.46 9.96 2.25
CA ILE A 255 23.97 10.79 3.33
C ILE A 255 25.48 10.61 3.32
N GLN A 256 26.23 11.69 3.10
CA GLN A 256 27.68 11.69 3.21
C GLN A 256 28.07 12.33 4.54
N VAL A 257 28.90 11.63 5.31
CA VAL A 257 29.52 12.11 6.55
C VAL A 257 31.02 12.19 6.34
N GLY A 258 31.61 13.35 6.63
CA GLY A 258 33.04 13.60 6.47
C GLY A 258 33.58 14.56 7.52
N LEU A 259 34.87 14.87 7.46
CA LEU A 259 35.49 15.92 8.27
C LEU A 259 35.37 17.27 7.53
N PRO A 260 35.21 18.39 8.26
CA PRO A 260 35.40 19.71 7.67
C PRO A 260 36.85 19.91 7.22
N ASN A 261 37.09 20.96 6.42
CA ASN A 261 38.45 21.34 6.01
C ASN A 261 39.37 21.58 7.23
N ASN A 262 38.81 22.13 8.31
CA ASN A 262 39.52 22.42 9.55
C ASN A 262 38.81 21.72 10.70
N VAL A 263 39.44 20.68 11.25
CA VAL A 263 38.90 19.96 12.40
C VAL A 263 39.35 20.65 13.69
N THR A 264 38.41 20.92 14.59
CA THR A 264 38.70 21.39 15.96
C THR A 264 38.18 20.38 16.96
N ILE A 265 39.07 19.80 17.78
CA ILE A 265 38.70 18.89 18.86
C ILE A 265 38.66 19.70 20.15
N GLY A 266 37.47 19.88 20.73
CA GLY A 266 37.29 20.66 21.97
C GLY A 266 37.85 19.97 23.22
N GLY A 267 38.11 18.66 23.14
CA GLY A 267 38.72 17.86 24.20
C GLY A 267 40.10 17.32 23.85
N ASN A 268 40.48 16.21 24.47
CA ASN A 268 41.76 15.55 24.19
C ASN A 268 41.66 14.70 22.92
N ALA A 269 42.61 14.86 22.01
CA ALA A 269 42.82 13.92 20.92
C ALA A 269 43.76 12.79 21.37
N THR A 270 43.34 11.53 21.23
CA THR A 270 44.21 10.36 21.42
C THR A 270 44.43 9.70 20.06
N ILE A 271 45.70 9.60 19.63
CA ILE A 271 46.08 8.98 18.37
C ILE A 271 46.82 7.68 18.69
N SER A 272 46.14 6.53 18.51
CA SER A 272 46.75 5.22 18.75
C SER A 272 47.75 4.81 17.65
N GLY A 273 47.65 5.45 16.49
CA GLY A 273 48.58 5.29 15.37
C GLY A 273 49.64 6.39 15.35
N ASN A 274 50.25 6.60 14.18
CA ASN A 274 51.23 7.66 13.97
C ASN A 274 50.53 8.98 13.62
N LEU A 275 51.10 10.10 14.07
CA LEU A 275 50.77 11.43 13.56
C LEU A 275 51.74 11.78 12.43
N THR A 276 51.21 11.94 11.21
CA THR A 276 51.95 12.47 10.07
C THR A 276 51.38 13.84 9.70
N VAL A 277 52.22 14.87 9.67
CA VAL A 277 51.84 16.23 9.26
C VAL A 277 52.54 16.56 7.94
N SER A 278 51.77 16.68 6.87
CA SER A 278 52.31 17.07 5.54
C SER A 278 52.41 18.59 5.35
N GLY A 279 51.85 19.38 6.28
CA GLY A 279 51.98 20.83 6.29
C GLY A 279 53.40 21.28 6.67
N THR A 280 53.67 22.57 6.56
CA THR A 280 54.99 23.15 6.87
C THR A 280 55.17 23.52 8.35
N THR A 281 54.10 23.52 9.13
CA THR A 281 54.09 24.03 10.52
C THR A 281 53.38 23.05 11.44
N THR A 282 53.92 22.86 12.63
CA THR A 282 53.26 22.22 13.77
C THR A 282 53.55 23.09 14.99
N THR A 283 52.50 23.66 15.58
CA THR A 283 52.61 24.45 16.81
C THR A 283 52.18 23.57 17.98
N VAL A 284 52.99 23.51 19.03
CA VAL A 284 52.73 22.68 20.22
C VAL A 284 52.75 23.58 21.46
N ASP A 285 51.61 24.18 21.77
CA ASP A 285 51.41 24.98 22.97
C ASP A 285 51.07 24.06 24.16
N SER A 286 52.11 23.48 24.77
CA SER A 286 51.97 22.52 25.87
C SER A 286 52.74 22.93 27.10
N THR A 287 52.27 22.54 28.28
CA THR A 287 53.02 22.70 29.54
C THR A 287 54.18 21.70 29.64
N THR A 288 54.06 20.56 28.96
CA THR A 288 55.06 19.49 28.97
C THR A 288 55.17 18.84 27.58
N LEU A 289 56.40 18.75 27.08
CA LEU A 289 56.75 17.92 25.92
C LEU A 289 57.56 16.71 26.40
N SER A 290 57.01 15.50 26.20
CA SER A 290 57.69 14.24 26.54
C SER A 290 57.94 13.45 25.27
N VAL A 291 59.20 13.18 24.97
CA VAL A 291 59.62 12.35 23.83
C VAL A 291 60.33 11.12 24.41
N SER A 292 59.82 9.93 24.10
CA SER A 292 60.42 8.68 24.57
C SER A 292 61.65 8.28 23.75
N ASP A 293 61.78 8.82 22.53
CA ASP A 293 62.92 8.54 21.66
C ASP A 293 64.22 9.09 22.26
N PRO A 294 65.32 8.33 22.21
CA PRO A 294 66.61 8.79 22.72
C PRO A 294 67.23 9.91 21.88
N LEU A 295 66.77 10.07 20.63
CA LEU A 295 67.31 11.02 19.67
C LEU A 295 66.17 11.79 18.99
N ILE A 296 66.39 13.09 18.81
CA ILE A 296 65.51 13.97 18.05
C ILE A 296 66.25 14.38 16.78
N ILE A 297 65.63 14.18 15.62
CA ILE A 297 66.15 14.69 14.36
C ILE A 297 65.64 16.10 14.12
N LEU A 298 66.56 17.04 13.95
CA LEU A 298 66.29 18.41 13.55
C LEU A 298 66.83 18.64 12.14
N ALA A 299 66.17 19.52 11.38
CA ALA A 299 66.57 19.87 10.01
C ALA A 299 66.76 18.65 9.07
N SER A 300 65.90 17.64 9.16
CA SER A 300 65.98 16.42 8.34
C SER A 300 65.92 16.68 6.82
N GLY A 301 65.36 17.83 6.40
CA GLY A 301 65.34 18.30 5.02
C GLY A 301 66.62 19.01 4.54
N ASN A 302 67.59 19.29 5.43
CA ASN A 302 68.86 19.97 5.11
C ASN A 302 69.88 19.02 4.45
N GLY A 303 69.45 18.22 3.47
CA GLY A 303 70.26 17.17 2.84
C GLY A 303 70.97 17.59 1.55
N ALA A 304 70.53 18.66 0.89
CA ALA A 304 71.06 19.09 -0.41
C ALA A 304 72.28 20.03 -0.29
N SER A 305 72.33 20.84 0.76
CA SER A 305 73.41 21.79 1.07
C SER A 305 73.35 22.15 2.54
N ASP A 306 74.48 22.39 3.21
CA ASP A 306 74.53 22.83 4.62
C ASP A 306 74.14 24.31 4.72
N ALA A 307 72.83 24.58 4.72
CA ALA A 307 72.28 25.94 4.55
C ALA A 307 71.47 26.47 5.74
N VAL A 308 71.14 25.62 6.72
CA VAL A 308 70.35 25.99 7.90
C VAL A 308 71.13 25.70 9.17
N ASP A 309 70.89 26.51 10.19
CA ASP A 309 71.39 26.27 11.53
C ASP A 309 70.54 25.21 12.23
N ILE A 310 71.18 24.41 13.08
CA ILE A 310 70.52 23.28 13.76
C ILE A 310 70.64 23.49 15.26
N GLY A 311 69.51 23.57 15.97
CA GLY A 311 69.57 23.87 17.38
C GLY A 311 68.22 24.07 18.04
N LEU A 312 68.30 24.56 19.27
CA LEU A 312 67.17 24.91 20.13
C LEU A 312 67.33 26.37 20.55
N TYR A 313 66.23 27.11 20.55
CA TYR A 313 66.19 28.47 21.08
C TYR A 313 64.91 28.68 21.90
N GLY A 314 64.97 29.64 22.81
CA GLY A 314 63.83 30.09 23.61
C GLY A 314 63.70 31.60 23.58
N LEU A 315 62.47 32.07 23.73
CA LEU A 315 62.13 33.47 23.97
C LEU A 315 62.18 33.75 25.48
N TYR A 316 62.75 34.89 25.86
CA TYR A 316 62.68 35.46 27.19
C TYR A 316 62.60 36.98 27.09
N ASP A 317 62.20 37.65 28.17
CA ASP A 317 62.19 39.11 28.27
C ASP A 317 62.61 39.51 29.68
N THR A 318 63.63 40.36 29.79
CA THR A 318 64.14 40.88 31.07
C THR A 318 63.58 42.24 31.45
N SER A 319 62.84 42.88 30.54
CA SER A 319 62.37 44.27 30.61
C SER A 319 60.84 44.42 30.58
N GLY A 320 60.12 43.38 30.14
CA GLY A 320 58.67 43.37 29.94
C GLY A 320 58.20 44.11 28.68
N SER A 321 59.10 44.44 27.76
CA SER A 321 58.78 45.12 26.49
C SER A 321 59.69 44.73 25.33
N GLN A 322 60.69 43.86 25.53
CA GLN A 322 61.66 43.50 24.52
C GLN A 322 61.85 41.98 24.51
N ASP A 323 61.43 41.35 23.43
CA ASP A 323 61.72 39.96 23.16
C ASP A 323 63.22 39.77 22.97
N LEU A 324 63.78 38.80 23.70
CA LEU A 324 65.15 38.35 23.61
C LEU A 324 65.17 36.85 23.36
N TYR A 325 66.10 36.42 22.52
CA TYR A 325 66.25 35.01 22.15
C TYR A 325 67.62 34.51 22.57
N GLY A 326 67.64 33.29 23.08
CA GLY A 326 68.87 32.60 23.48
C GLY A 326 68.75 31.09 23.27
N GLY A 327 69.88 30.41 23.13
CA GLY A 327 69.86 29.00 22.80
C GLY A 327 71.22 28.42 22.42
N LEU A 328 71.17 27.23 21.84
CA LEU A 328 72.28 26.46 21.33
C LEU A 328 72.02 26.15 19.86
N PHE A 329 72.98 26.45 18.99
CA PHE A 329 72.86 26.12 17.57
C PHE A 329 74.21 25.75 16.95
N ARG A 330 74.17 24.87 15.95
CA ARG A 330 75.26 24.67 14.99
C ARG A 330 75.14 25.73 13.91
N ASP A 331 76.20 26.52 13.74
CA ASP A 331 76.30 27.58 12.74
C ASP A 331 76.83 27.02 11.41
N ALA A 332 75.96 26.87 10.42
CA ALA A 332 76.33 26.38 9.10
C ALA A 332 77.29 27.33 8.37
N ASN A 333 77.20 28.63 8.63
CA ASN A 333 78.02 29.67 8.01
C ASN A 333 79.40 29.85 8.69
N ASN A 334 79.63 29.23 9.84
CA ASN A 334 80.89 29.32 10.59
C ASN A 334 81.52 27.95 10.87
N SER A 335 81.78 27.20 9.81
CA SER A 335 82.45 25.89 9.86
C SER A 335 81.70 24.85 10.72
N GLY A 336 80.38 24.97 10.88
CA GLY A 336 79.57 24.00 11.60
C GLY A 336 79.83 23.97 13.11
N LYS A 337 80.33 25.07 13.70
CA LYS A 337 80.58 25.13 15.15
C LYS A 337 79.28 25.28 15.94
N TRP A 338 79.22 24.62 17.08
CA TRP A 338 78.15 24.83 18.06
C TRP A 338 78.41 26.10 18.88
N LYS A 339 77.39 26.93 19.03
CA LYS A 339 77.44 28.21 19.72
C LYS A 339 76.28 28.33 20.69
N LEU A 340 76.58 28.83 21.89
CA LEU A 340 75.58 29.34 22.82
C LEU A 340 75.44 30.84 22.58
N PHE A 341 74.20 31.33 22.49
CA PHE A 341 73.91 32.74 22.28
C PHE A 341 72.81 33.23 23.22
N LYS A 342 72.76 34.55 23.40
CA LYS A 342 71.73 35.26 24.16
C LYS A 342 71.56 36.70 23.66
N ASP A 343 70.52 37.34 24.16
CA ASP A 343 70.17 38.76 23.99
C ASP A 343 69.86 39.18 22.53
N LEU A 344 69.72 38.22 21.61
CA LEU A 344 69.32 38.50 20.23
C LEU A 344 67.88 39.01 20.22
N GLN A 345 67.61 40.17 19.60
CA GLN A 345 66.27 40.79 19.59
C GLN A 345 65.36 40.33 18.45
N GLU A 346 65.92 39.61 17.47
CA GLU A 346 65.20 39.05 16.32
C GLU A 346 65.00 37.55 16.54
N ALA A 347 63.79 37.03 16.29
CA ALA A 347 63.53 35.61 16.37
C ALA A 347 64.39 34.83 15.35
N PRO A 348 65.12 33.79 15.77
CA PRO A 348 65.79 32.90 14.83
C PRO A 348 64.81 32.30 13.80
N THR A 349 65.26 32.18 12.55
CA THR A 349 64.50 31.56 11.46
C THR A 349 65.17 30.25 11.03
N THR A 350 65.54 30.09 9.76
CA THR A 350 66.39 28.99 9.31
C THR A 350 67.86 29.19 9.68
N THR A 351 68.24 30.40 10.13
CA THR A 351 69.58 30.74 10.64
C THR A 351 69.46 31.66 11.85
N VAL A 352 70.50 31.68 12.69
CA VAL A 352 70.67 32.63 13.79
C VAL A 352 71.50 33.81 13.28
N ASN A 353 70.93 35.02 13.34
CA ASN A 353 71.62 36.24 12.90
C ASN A 353 72.68 36.66 13.93
N VAL A 354 73.92 36.19 13.76
CA VAL A 354 75.05 36.50 14.66
C VAL A 354 75.53 37.96 14.61
N SER A 355 75.05 38.73 13.63
CA SER A 355 75.24 40.18 13.52
C SER A 355 74.02 40.99 13.98
N GLY A 356 72.98 40.30 14.46
CA GLY A 356 71.73 40.91 14.88
C GLY A 356 71.91 41.77 16.13
N THR A 357 71.04 42.77 16.28
CA THR A 357 71.04 43.64 17.45
C THR A 357 70.90 42.81 18.72
N GLY A 358 71.79 43.08 19.68
CA GLY A 358 71.81 42.40 20.98
C GLY A 358 72.47 41.02 20.97
N TYR A 359 72.81 40.44 19.81
CA TYR A 359 73.47 39.14 19.78
C TYR A 359 74.76 39.16 20.61
N THR A 360 74.84 38.24 21.57
CA THR A 360 76.06 37.99 22.34
C THR A 360 76.27 36.49 22.53
N VAL A 361 77.54 36.08 22.65
CA VAL A 361 77.87 34.71 23.03
C VAL A 361 77.46 34.48 24.48
N ALA A 362 76.72 33.42 24.75
CA ALA A 362 76.28 33.06 26.10
C ALA A 362 77.33 32.23 26.84
N THR A 363 77.18 32.16 28.16
CA THR A 363 78.05 31.37 29.05
C THR A 363 77.38 30.04 29.37
N LEU A 364 78.16 28.95 29.33
CA LEU A 364 77.75 27.64 29.84
C LEU A 364 78.31 27.45 31.25
N VAL A 365 77.45 27.11 32.21
CA VAL A 365 77.87 26.62 33.53
C VAL A 365 77.83 25.10 33.47
N ALA A 366 78.99 24.46 33.30
CA ALA A 366 79.10 23.00 33.21
C ALA A 366 80.47 22.51 33.69
N HIS A 367 80.53 21.26 34.16
CA HIS A 367 81.77 20.51 34.24
C HIS A 367 81.99 19.83 32.89
N LEU A 368 83.07 20.18 32.21
CA LEU A 368 83.45 19.61 30.92
C LEU A 368 84.54 18.56 31.16
N GLU A 369 84.31 17.33 30.72
CA GLU A 369 85.26 16.22 30.78
C GLU A 369 85.70 15.90 29.36
N ASP A 370 87.00 16.05 29.09
CA ASP A 370 87.64 15.74 27.81
C ASP A 370 89.13 15.49 28.08
N ASP A 371 89.74 14.59 27.31
CA ASP A 371 91.15 14.24 27.43
C ASP A 371 92.08 15.39 26.97
N ALA A 372 91.56 16.31 26.14
CA ALA A 372 92.35 17.38 25.53
C ALA A 372 91.55 18.69 25.33
N VAL A 373 91.09 19.30 26.43
CA VAL A 373 90.45 20.62 26.37
C VAL A 373 91.42 21.67 25.82
N ALA A 374 91.17 22.13 24.59
CA ALA A 374 91.94 23.18 23.95
C ALA A 374 91.40 24.57 24.34
N ILE A 375 92.12 25.30 25.18
CA ILE A 375 91.83 26.70 25.52
C ILE A 375 92.65 27.59 24.57
N THR A 376 92.04 28.02 23.47
CA THR A 376 92.73 28.82 22.44
C THR A 376 92.82 30.32 22.76
N GLY A 377 92.40 30.72 23.96
CA GLY A 377 92.47 32.11 24.46
C GLY A 377 91.71 32.29 25.78
N GLY A 378 91.94 33.42 26.46
CA GLY A 378 91.29 33.77 27.74
C GLY A 378 92.16 33.53 28.97
N SER A 379 91.56 33.63 30.16
CA SER A 379 92.20 33.33 31.44
C SER A 379 91.53 32.13 32.09
N ILE A 380 92.33 31.25 32.66
CA ILE A 380 91.84 30.20 33.56
C ILE A 380 91.81 30.82 34.96
N THR A 381 90.62 30.93 35.55
CA THR A 381 90.42 31.54 36.87
C THR A 381 89.63 30.59 37.76
N GLY A 382 89.77 30.71 39.08
CA GLY A 382 89.08 29.85 40.04
C GLY A 382 89.72 28.47 40.27
N ILE A 383 90.81 28.14 39.58
CA ILE A 383 91.69 27.00 39.94
C ILE A 383 92.70 27.44 41.00
N THR A 384 92.97 26.59 41.99
CA THR A 384 93.96 26.89 43.05
C THR A 384 95.38 26.77 42.49
N ASP A 385 95.74 25.58 41.99
CA ASP A 385 97.04 25.30 41.37
C ASP A 385 96.83 24.46 40.11
N LEU A 386 97.52 24.79 39.01
CA LEU A 386 97.63 23.90 37.86
C LEU A 386 98.82 22.95 38.11
N LEU A 387 98.60 21.64 38.04
CA LEU A 387 99.66 20.66 38.27
C LEU A 387 100.78 20.81 37.24
N VAL A 388 102.01 20.49 37.64
CA VAL A 388 103.18 20.54 36.75
C VAL A 388 103.04 19.57 35.57
N ALA A 389 102.40 18.43 35.79
CA ALA A 389 102.08 17.46 34.74
C ALA A 389 101.22 18.06 33.62
N ASP A 390 100.40 19.07 33.94
CA ASP A 390 99.50 19.76 33.01
C ASP A 390 100.09 21.09 32.52
N GLY A 391 101.41 21.28 32.69
CA GLY A 391 102.13 22.49 32.29
C GLY A 391 102.03 23.66 33.26
N GLY A 392 101.47 23.45 34.45
CA GLY A 392 101.38 24.45 35.51
C GLY A 392 102.65 24.60 36.34
N THR A 393 102.62 25.53 37.31
CA THR A 393 103.70 25.73 38.30
C THR A 393 103.56 24.82 39.52
N GLY A 394 102.39 24.21 39.72
CA GLY A 394 102.06 23.41 40.91
C GLY A 394 101.91 24.21 42.21
N VAL A 395 101.99 25.55 42.18
CA VAL A 395 101.81 26.44 43.33
C VAL A 395 101.10 27.74 42.92
N SER A 396 100.35 28.30 43.86
CA SER A 396 99.55 29.52 43.71
C SER A 396 100.31 30.79 44.05
N THR A 397 101.38 30.68 44.85
CA THR A 397 102.22 31.82 45.25
C THR A 397 103.68 31.41 45.37
N PHE A 398 104.57 32.39 45.23
CA PHE A 398 106.00 32.25 45.48
C PHE A 398 106.42 33.16 46.63
N THR A 399 107.49 32.80 47.33
CA THR A 399 108.12 33.66 48.34
C THR A 399 108.48 35.01 47.71
N SER A 400 108.00 36.10 48.30
CA SER A 400 108.30 37.46 47.82
C SER A 400 109.82 37.70 47.86
N ASN A 401 110.37 38.23 46.78
CA ASN A 401 111.82 38.46 46.59
C ASN A 401 112.69 37.18 46.64
N GLY A 402 112.09 35.99 46.59
CA GLY A 402 112.80 34.72 46.40
C GLY A 402 113.14 34.45 44.94
N ILE A 403 114.11 33.58 44.69
CA ILE A 403 114.46 33.10 43.34
C ILE A 403 113.68 31.80 43.09
N VAL A 404 112.95 31.74 41.97
CA VAL A 404 112.20 30.54 41.56
C VAL A 404 113.14 29.50 40.94
N TYR A 405 112.96 28.24 41.32
CA TYR A 405 113.73 27.10 40.80
C TYR A 405 112.85 25.86 40.60
N GLY A 406 113.28 24.99 39.68
CA GLY A 406 112.57 23.74 39.36
C GLY A 406 112.80 22.65 40.42
N ASN A 407 111.79 21.80 40.62
CA ASN A 407 111.82 20.69 41.57
C ASN A 407 111.40 19.36 40.90
N GLY A 408 112.05 19.03 39.78
CA GLY A 408 111.72 17.83 39.00
C GLY A 408 110.26 17.83 38.50
N ALA A 409 109.51 16.77 38.82
CA ALA A 409 108.08 16.64 38.51
C ALA A 409 107.15 17.26 39.58
N GLY A 410 107.71 17.78 40.69
CA GLY A 410 106.98 18.47 41.74
C GLY A 410 106.81 19.96 41.44
N ALA A 411 106.01 20.64 42.27
CA ALA A 411 105.73 22.07 42.13
C ALA A 411 107.01 22.94 42.16
N LEU A 412 107.00 24.04 41.40
CA LEU A 412 108.09 25.03 41.42
C LEU A 412 108.28 25.57 42.83
N GLN A 413 109.53 25.75 43.23
CA GLN A 413 109.89 26.26 44.54
C GLN A 413 110.53 27.64 44.41
N ALA A 414 110.55 28.39 45.50
CA ALA A 414 111.25 29.67 45.60
C ALA A 414 112.15 29.68 46.84
N THR A 415 113.33 30.26 46.72
CA THR A 415 114.22 30.47 47.88
C THR A 415 113.57 31.46 48.87
N ALA A 416 114.12 31.56 50.08
CA ALA A 416 113.81 32.70 50.96
C ALA A 416 114.24 34.03 50.31
N ALA A 417 113.73 35.16 50.78
CA ALA A 417 114.23 36.47 50.35
C ALA A 417 115.71 36.63 50.73
N GLY A 418 116.54 37.06 49.78
CA GLY A 418 117.94 37.38 50.06
C GLY A 418 118.05 38.52 51.09
N THR A 419 119.06 38.44 51.95
CA THR A 419 119.41 39.52 52.89
C THR A 419 120.61 40.29 52.37
N ASP A 420 120.73 41.57 52.72
CA ASP A 420 121.88 42.38 52.31
C ASP A 420 123.22 41.73 52.70
N GLY A 421 124.17 41.72 51.76
CA GLY A 421 125.47 41.05 51.91
C GLY A 421 125.47 39.52 51.68
N TYR A 422 124.33 38.90 51.40
CA TYR A 422 124.27 37.48 51.02
C TYR A 422 124.45 37.31 49.52
N PHE A 423 125.08 36.21 49.12
CA PHE A 423 125.21 35.77 47.73
C PHE A 423 124.58 34.39 47.55
N LEU A 424 124.19 34.09 46.31
CA LEU A 424 123.56 32.81 45.95
C LEU A 424 124.63 31.74 45.83
N TYR A 425 124.40 30.57 46.44
CA TYR A 425 125.24 29.39 46.26
C TYR A 425 124.38 28.15 45.95
N SER A 426 125.01 27.11 45.42
CA SER A 426 124.36 25.81 45.22
C SER A 426 124.51 24.96 46.48
N ASN A 427 123.39 24.65 47.13
CA ASN A 427 123.30 23.74 48.27
C ASN A 427 122.86 22.35 47.77
N SER A 428 123.83 21.52 47.39
CA SER A 428 123.59 20.18 46.83
C SER A 428 122.59 20.17 45.65
N GLY A 429 122.65 21.19 44.78
CA GLY A 429 121.77 21.34 43.63
C GLY A 429 120.52 22.18 43.88
N THR A 430 120.25 22.58 45.12
CA THR A 430 119.17 23.53 45.47
C THR A 430 119.77 24.92 45.67
N PRO A 431 119.24 25.99 45.03
CA PRO A 431 119.73 27.35 45.29
C PRO A 431 119.44 27.80 46.73
N ASP A 432 120.42 28.41 47.39
CA ASP A 432 120.28 28.91 48.76
C ASP A 432 121.17 30.15 49.00
N TRP A 433 120.89 30.91 50.05
CA TRP A 433 121.60 32.15 50.38
C TRP A 433 122.67 31.92 51.46
N THR A 434 123.87 32.43 51.23
CA THR A 434 124.94 32.45 52.24
C THR A 434 125.65 33.80 52.26
N ASN A 435 126.15 34.21 53.41
CA ASN A 435 127.07 35.34 53.58
C ASN A 435 128.49 34.86 53.91
N VAL A 436 128.74 33.55 53.88
CA VAL A 436 130.03 32.93 54.16
C VAL A 436 130.68 32.54 52.85
N VAL A 437 131.72 33.27 52.45
CA VAL A 437 132.63 32.87 51.36
C VAL A 437 133.53 31.76 51.89
N ASP A 438 133.11 30.51 51.71
CA ASP A 438 134.06 29.40 51.76
C ASP A 438 134.93 29.52 50.51
N GLY A 439 136.22 29.83 50.67
CA GLY A 439 137.18 30.07 49.57
C GLY A 439 137.45 28.85 48.68
N GLY A 440 136.63 27.81 48.79
CA GLY A 440 136.76 26.52 48.15
C GLY A 440 137.80 25.65 48.86
N THR A 441 137.46 24.38 49.07
CA THR A 441 138.49 23.37 49.29
C THR A 441 138.99 22.94 47.92
N TYR A 442 140.18 23.39 47.53
CA TYR A 442 140.86 22.89 46.33
C TYR A 442 141.15 21.39 46.55
N SER A 443 140.60 20.54 45.68
CA SER A 443 140.98 19.12 45.52
C SER A 443 141.71 18.91 44.22
#